data_AF-A0A2N1RAW0-F1
#
_entry.id   AF-A0A2N1RAW0-F1
#
_cell.length_a   1.000
_cell.length_b   1.000
_cell.length_c   1.000
_cell.angle_alpha   90.00
_cell.angle_beta   90.00
_cell.angle_gamma   90.00
#
_symmetry.space_group_name_H-M   'P 1'
#
loop_
_entity.id
_entity.type
_entity.pdbx_description
1 polymer ?
#
loop_
_entity_poly.entity_id
_entity_poly.type
_entity_poly.pdbx_seq_one_letter_code
_entity_poly.pdbx_strand_id
1 'polypeptide(L)'
;IEVHKYLINQTIPWTISWDDAAFSWVENVFHPIMQVVDRWEVSSAFPTLGRSQLYFDISNHWYYLLEKDPHISAHYAAIEYAAQYGKGLGRLFSRLQLPRNVA
;
A
#
# COMPACT_ATOMS: atom_id res chain seq x y z
N ILE A 1 -8.10 10.07 -7.28
CA ILE A 1 -8.49 11.22 -6.43
C ILE A 1 -10.00 11.31 -6.24
N GLU A 2 -10.82 11.35 -7.31
CA GLU A 2 -12.29 11.44 -7.15
C GLU A 2 -12.90 10.33 -6.28
N VAL A 3 -12.46 9.08 -6.46
CA VAL A 3 -12.90 7.96 -5.63
C VAL A 3 -12.54 8.18 -4.16
N HIS A 4 -11.31 8.60 -3.87
CA HIS A 4 -10.85 8.91 -2.51
C HIS A 4 -11.67 10.04 -1.86
N LYS A 5 -11.90 11.11 -2.62
CA LYS A 5 -12.76 12.22 -2.21
C LYS A 5 -14.17 11.75 -1.89
N TYR A 6 -14.76 10.95 -2.76
CA TYR A 6 -16.09 10.38 -2.55
C TYR A 6 -16.15 9.59 -1.24
N LEU A 7 -15.18 8.70 -1.01
CA LEU A 7 -15.10 7.88 0.20
C LEU A 7 -14.92 8.71 1.47
N ILE A 8 -14.04 9.72 1.47
CA ILE A 8 -13.87 10.62 2.62
C ILE A 8 -15.18 11.35 2.94
N ASN A 9 -15.88 11.86 1.92
CA ASN A 9 -17.15 12.56 2.14
C ASN A 9 -18.28 11.64 2.67
N GLN A 10 -18.11 10.32 2.65
CA GLN A 10 -19.04 9.40 3.33
C GLN A 10 -18.82 9.34 4.84
N THR A 11 -17.66 9.75 5.35
CA THR A 11 -17.27 9.57 6.77
C THR A 11 -17.33 10.86 7.59
N ILE A 12 -17.54 12.02 6.94
CA ILE A 12 -17.57 13.33 7.57
C ILE A 12 -18.78 14.14 7.10
N PRO A 13 -19.30 15.11 7.88
CA PRO A 13 -20.53 15.83 7.55
C PRO A 13 -20.35 17.00 6.57
N TRP A 14 -19.14 17.25 6.06
CA TRP A 14 -18.88 18.31 5.07
C TRP A 14 -18.26 17.73 3.79
N THR A 15 -18.25 18.53 2.72
CA THR A 15 -17.61 18.17 1.46
C THR A 15 -16.22 18.77 1.38
N ILE A 16 -15.19 17.93 1.21
CA ILE A 16 -13.83 18.40 0.96
C ILE A 16 -13.64 18.87 -0.49
N SER A 17 -12.68 19.75 -0.73
CA SER A 17 -12.29 20.14 -2.09
C SER A 17 -11.53 19.01 -2.80
N TRP A 18 -11.28 19.18 -4.10
CA TRP A 18 -10.40 18.26 -4.83
C TRP A 18 -8.96 18.34 -4.31
N ASP A 19 -8.47 19.54 -4.02
CA ASP A 19 -7.11 19.77 -3.52
C ASP A 19 -6.90 19.11 -2.14
N ASP A 20 -7.89 19.21 -1.25
CA ASP A 20 -7.86 18.51 0.05
C ASP A 20 -7.78 16.99 -0.14
N ALA A 21 -8.54 16.45 -1.11
CA ALA A 21 -8.52 15.02 -1.40
C ALA A 21 -7.19 14.58 -2.02
N ALA A 22 -6.60 15.39 -2.89
CA ALA A 22 -5.29 15.14 -3.48
C ALA A 22 -4.19 15.17 -2.43
N PHE A 23 -4.19 16.18 -1.55
CA PHE A 23 -3.27 16.27 -0.42
C PHE A 23 -3.41 15.07 0.51
N SER A 24 -4.64 14.73 0.91
CA SER A 24 -4.92 13.55 1.73
C SER A 24 -4.43 12.25 1.07
N TRP A 25 -4.60 12.08 -0.24
CA TRP A 25 -4.10 10.91 -0.95
C TRP A 25 -2.58 10.83 -0.93
N VAL A 26 -1.91 11.96 -1.11
CA VAL A 26 -0.45 12.04 -1.08
C VAL A 26 0.06 11.61 0.31
N GLU A 27 -0.50 12.18 1.37
CA GLU A 27 -0.07 11.93 2.74
C GLU A 27 -0.43 10.54 3.25
N ASN A 28 -1.63 10.04 2.95
CA ASN A 28 -2.17 8.84 3.59
C ASN A 28 -2.09 7.58 2.71
N VAL A 29 -1.84 7.72 1.41
CA VAL A 29 -1.79 6.58 0.49
C VAL A 29 -0.46 6.54 -0.28
N PHE A 30 -0.11 7.61 -0.99
CA PHE A 30 1.09 7.63 -1.83
C PHE A 30 2.38 7.50 -1.01
N HIS A 31 2.61 8.41 -0.07
CA HIS A 31 3.84 8.41 0.73
C HIS A 31 4.02 7.13 1.55
N PRO A 32 3.01 6.62 2.28
CA PRO A 32 3.15 5.39 3.06
C PRO A 32 3.53 4.18 2.22
N ILE A 33 2.99 4.04 1.00
CA ILE A 33 3.38 2.95 0.09
C ILE A 33 4.81 3.16 -0.41
N MET A 34 5.11 4.35 -0.92
CA MET A 34 6.40 4.65 -1.54
C MET A 34 7.58 4.50 -0.56
N GLN A 35 7.40 4.88 0.70
CA GLN A 35 8.39 4.68 1.76
C GLN A 35 8.77 3.20 1.96
N VAL A 36 7.86 2.28 1.65
CA VAL A 36 8.09 0.84 1.83
C VAL A 36 8.61 0.22 0.55
N VAL A 37 8.13 0.67 -0.62
CA VAL A 37 8.67 0.31 -1.95
C VAL A 37 10.17 0.63 -2.04
N ASP A 38 10.60 1.74 -1.45
CA ASP A 38 12.00 2.17 -1.46
C ASP A 38 12.93 1.33 -0.57
N ARG A 39 12.37 0.43 0.25
CA ARG A 39 13.17 -0.51 1.02
C ARG A 39 13.75 -1.59 0.12
N TRP A 40 14.95 -2.06 0.48
CA TRP A 40 15.70 -3.00 -0.37
C TRP A 40 14.94 -4.33 -0.53
N GLU A 41 14.28 -4.82 0.50
CA GLU A 41 13.59 -6.11 0.49
C GLU A 41 12.40 -6.11 -0.48
N VAL A 42 11.67 -4.99 -0.57
CA VAL A 42 10.52 -4.86 -1.48
C VAL A 42 11.01 -4.58 -2.90
N SER A 43 11.89 -3.60 -3.09
CA SER A 43 12.40 -3.27 -4.43
C SER A 43 13.16 -4.42 -5.09
N SER A 44 14.03 -5.12 -4.35
CA SER A 44 14.80 -6.26 -4.88
C SER A 44 13.94 -7.49 -5.18
N ALA A 45 12.74 -7.60 -4.58
CA ALA A 45 11.81 -8.68 -4.87
C ALA A 45 11.22 -8.58 -6.28
N PHE A 46 11.27 -7.41 -6.92
CA PHE A 46 10.67 -7.14 -8.23
C PHE A 46 11.64 -6.44 -9.20
N PRO A 47 12.71 -7.13 -9.65
CA PRO A 47 13.78 -6.51 -10.44
C PRO A 47 13.35 -5.99 -11.82
N THR A 48 12.18 -6.43 -12.32
CA THR A 48 11.66 -6.04 -13.64
C THR A 48 10.53 -5.00 -13.57
N LEU A 49 10.06 -4.64 -12.37
CA LEU A 49 8.96 -3.68 -12.20
C LEU A 49 9.50 -2.31 -11.80
N GLY A 50 8.97 -1.27 -12.43
CA GLY A 50 9.23 0.10 -12.02
C GLY A 50 8.48 0.48 -10.74
N ARG A 51 8.98 1.49 -10.02
CA ARG A 51 8.39 1.99 -8.77
C ARG A 51 6.91 2.35 -8.92
N SER A 52 6.52 2.98 -10.02
CA SER A 52 5.12 3.35 -10.28
C SER A 52 4.21 2.12 -10.44
N GLN A 53 4.68 1.05 -11.08
CA GLN A 53 3.88 -0.17 -11.21
C GLN A 53 3.71 -0.83 -9.84
N LEU A 54 4.79 -0.94 -9.07
CA LEU A 54 4.73 -1.47 -7.71
C LEU A 54 3.80 -0.67 -6.80
N TYR A 55 3.81 0.66 -6.93
CA TYR A 55 2.88 1.52 -6.23
C TYR A 55 1.42 1.15 -6.52
N PHE A 56 1.04 1.02 -7.80
CA PHE A 56 -0.34 0.68 -8.16
C PHE A 56 -0.72 -0.73 -7.70
N ASP A 57 0.18 -1.70 -7.88
CA ASP A 57 -0.04 -3.08 -7.45
C ASP A 57 -0.27 -3.17 -5.93
N ILE A 58 0.60 -2.53 -5.15
CA ILE A 58 0.50 -2.52 -3.68
C ILE A 58 -0.71 -1.70 -3.23
N SER A 59 -1.01 -0.57 -3.87
CA SER A 59 -2.20 0.24 -3.54
C SER A 59 -3.49 -0.56 -3.75
N ASN A 60 -3.59 -1.31 -4.84
CA ASN A 60 -4.74 -2.16 -5.13
C ASN A 60 -4.82 -3.35 -4.15
N HIS A 61 -3.68 -3.98 -3.86
CA HIS A 61 -3.62 -5.04 -2.86
C HIS A 61 -4.03 -4.55 -1.46
N TRP A 62 -3.54 -3.38 -1.04
CA TRP A 62 -3.88 -2.77 0.24
C TRP A 62 -5.37 -2.44 0.34
N TYR A 63 -5.99 -1.94 -0.73
CA TYR A 63 -7.43 -1.71 -0.77
C TYR A 63 -8.24 -2.97 -0.40
N TYR A 64 -7.94 -4.12 -0.99
CA TYR A 64 -8.65 -5.37 -0.68
C TYR A 64 -8.32 -5.93 0.71
N LEU A 65 -7.15 -5.60 1.27
CA LEU A 65 -6.83 -5.93 2.66
C LEU A 65 -7.65 -5.09 3.63
N LEU A 66 -7.83 -3.79 3.34
CA LEU A 66 -8.63 -2.88 4.17
C LEU A 66 -10.12 -3.24 4.20
N GLU A 67 -10.64 -3.86 3.14
CA GLU A 67 -12.02 -4.42 3.15
C GLU A 67 -12.20 -5.52 4.21
N LYS A 68 -11.12 -6.21 4.59
CA LYS A 68 -11.14 -7.29 5.59
C LYS A 68 -10.80 -6.80 6.99
N ASP A 69 -9.79 -5.94 7.10
CA ASP A 69 -9.39 -5.29 8.34
C ASP A 69 -8.94 -3.84 8.08
N PRO A 70 -9.70 -2.84 8.55
CA PRO A 70 -9.40 -1.43 8.32
C PRO A 70 -8.12 -0.95 9.02
N HIS A 71 -7.51 -1.74 9.90
CA HIS A 71 -6.26 -1.38 10.61
C HIS A 71 -5.00 -1.82 9.87
N ILE A 72 -5.11 -2.51 8.72
CA ILE A 72 -3.95 -2.93 7.95
C ILE A 72 -3.19 -1.70 7.44
N SER A 73 -1.89 -1.68 7.70
CA SER A 73 -1.00 -0.60 7.26
C SER A 73 -0.45 -0.82 5.84
N ALA A 74 -0.06 0.27 5.17
CA ALA A 74 0.67 0.22 3.89
C ALA A 74 1.93 -0.64 3.98
N HIS A 75 2.63 -0.59 5.13
CA HIS A 75 3.82 -1.40 5.37
C HIS A 75 3.52 -2.89 5.33
N TYR A 76 2.48 -3.33 6.05
CA TYR A 76 2.06 -4.73 6.00
C TYR A 76 1.68 -5.13 4.57
N ALA A 77 0.85 -4.34 3.89
CA ALA A 77 0.41 -4.64 2.53
C ALA A 77 1.57 -4.78 1.55
N ALA A 78 2.58 -3.90 1.62
CA ALA A 78 3.76 -3.96 0.75
C ALA A 78 4.64 -5.20 1.03
N ILE A 79 4.85 -5.54 2.32
CA ILE A 79 5.64 -6.70 2.71
C ILE A 79 4.92 -8.00 2.36
N GLU A 80 3.60 -8.07 2.57
CA GLU A 80 2.77 -9.21 2.16
C GLU A 80 2.84 -9.41 0.64
N TYR A 81 2.62 -8.33 -0.13
CA TYR A 81 2.70 -8.38 -1.59
C TYR A 81 4.07 -8.87 -2.08
N ALA A 82 5.16 -8.37 -1.48
CA ALA A 82 6.51 -8.82 -1.80
C ALA A 82 6.77 -10.28 -1.41
N ALA A 83 6.23 -10.75 -0.28
CA ALA A 83 6.32 -12.13 0.15
C ALA A 83 5.54 -13.09 -0.77
N GLN A 84 4.37 -12.67 -1.24
CA GLN A 84 3.47 -13.46 -2.06
C GLN A 84 3.93 -13.52 -3.53
N TYR A 85 4.23 -12.37 -4.14
CA TYR A 85 4.46 -12.24 -5.59
C TYR A 85 5.92 -11.95 -5.98
N GLY A 86 6.76 -11.57 -5.02
CA GLY A 86 8.17 -11.27 -5.26
C GLY A 86 9.02 -12.48 -5.62
N LYS A 87 10.30 -12.24 -5.90
CA LYS A 87 11.31 -13.26 -6.26
C LYS A 87 12.60 -13.08 -5.48
N GLY A 88 13.46 -14.12 -5.51
CA GLY A 88 14.82 -14.06 -4.98
C GLY A 88 14.89 -13.79 -3.46
N LEU A 89 15.99 -13.17 -3.04
CA LEU A 89 16.26 -12.88 -1.62
C LEU A 89 15.24 -11.90 -1.03
N GLY A 90 14.83 -10.86 -1.76
CA GLY A 90 13.83 -9.89 -1.30
C GLY A 90 12.55 -10.59 -0.81
N ARG A 91 12.01 -11.51 -1.61
CA ARG A 91 10.85 -12.34 -1.23
C ARG A 91 11.08 -13.14 0.05
N LEU A 92 12.25 -13.79 0.18
CA LEU A 92 12.57 -14.60 1.36
C LEU A 92 12.62 -13.74 2.62
N PHE A 93 13.24 -12.56 2.55
CA PHE A 93 13.28 -11.60 3.65
C PHE A 93 11.88 -11.07 3.99
N SER A 94 11.06 -10.71 3.01
CA SER A 94 9.68 -10.27 3.25
C SER A 94 8.86 -11.35 3.96
N ARG A 95 9.00 -12.63 3.58
CA ARG A 95 8.33 -13.75 4.26
C ARG A 95 8.73 -13.92 5.72
N LEU A 96 9.98 -13.60 6.07
CA LEU A 96 10.46 -13.67 7.45
C LEU A 96 9.94 -12.51 8.31
N GLN A 97 9.68 -11.35 7.71
CA GLN A 97 9.14 -10.17 8.39
C GLN A 97 7.63 -10.27 8.66
N LEU A 98 6.90 -11.06 7.88
CA LEU A 98 5.46 -11.22 8.09
C LEU A 98 5.17 -11.80 9.48
N PRO A 99 4.27 -11.19 10.26
CA PRO A 99 3.85 -11.75 11.54
C PRO A 99 3.22 -13.12 11.31
N ARG A 100 3.68 -14.13 12.06
CA ARG A 100 3.26 -15.53 11.93
C ARG A 100 1.77 -15.79 12.17
N ASN A 101 1.05 -14.85 12.78
CA ASN A 101 -0.35 -14.99 13.20
C ASN A 101 -1.18 -13.76 12.79
N VAL A 102 -1.68 -13.76 11.55
CA VAL A 102 -2.92 -13.06 11.20
C VAL A 102 -3.68 -14.04 10.31
N ALA A 103 -4.46 -14.90 10.94
CA ALA A 103 -5.38 -15.85 10.33
C ALA A 103 -6.74 -15.66 11.00
#